data_AF-A0A5N5E7Z7-F1
#
_entry.id   AF-A0A5N5E7Z7-F1
#
_cell.length_a   1.000
_cell.length_b   1.000
_cell.length_c   1.000
_cell.angle_alpha   90.00
_cell.angle_beta   90.00
_cell.angle_gamma   90.00
#
_symmetry.space_group_name_H-M   'P 1'
#
loop_
_entity.id
_entity.type
_entity.pdbx_description
1 polymer ?
#
loop_
_entity_poly.entity_id
_entity_poly.type
_entity_poly.pdbx_seq_one_letter_code
_entity_poly.pdbx_strand_id
1 'polypeptide(L)'
;MTEELVLSEQRGAVLVLTFNRPRVLNAWTNELEDQYYDLLAAADEDPSVRAIVVTGSGRGFCSGADLGNLKNVGDVSESDLVRPRDRDFPTT
;
A
#
# COMPACT_ATOMS: atom_id res chain seq x y z
N MET A 1 13.42 -3.89 13.47
CA MET A 1 13.40 -4.43 12.09
C MET A 1 11.98 -4.24 11.61
N THR A 2 11.74 -3.22 10.79
CA THR A 2 10.41 -2.97 10.20
C THR A 2 10.08 -4.15 9.28
N GLU A 3 8.88 -4.73 9.40
CA GLU A 3 8.45 -5.78 8.47
C GLU A 3 8.25 -5.19 7.07
N GLU A 4 8.68 -5.92 6.04
CA GLU A 4 8.44 -5.58 4.64
C GLU A 4 7.03 -6.04 4.26
N LEU A 5 6.10 -5.07 4.19
CA LEU A 5 4.67 -5.28 3.97
C LEU A 5 4.32 -5.31 2.48
N VAL A 6 5.17 -4.74 1.63
CA VAL A 6 5.04 -4.75 0.17
C VAL A 6 6.39 -5.16 -0.44
N LEU A 7 6.45 -6.35 -1.05
CA LEU A 7 7.62 -6.80 -1.79
C LEU A 7 7.62 -6.16 -3.18
N SER A 8 8.80 -5.83 -3.70
CA SER A 8 8.97 -5.31 -5.06
C SER A 8 9.90 -6.20 -5.90
N GLU A 9 9.51 -6.48 -7.13
CA GLU A 9 10.32 -7.25 -8.08
C GLU A 9 10.16 -6.65 -9.49
N GLN A 10 11.25 -6.20 -10.09
CA GLN A 10 11.23 -5.71 -11.48
C GLN A 10 11.50 -6.83 -12.47
N ARG A 11 10.57 -7.06 -13.40
CA ARG A 11 10.64 -8.04 -14.49
C ARG A 11 10.67 -7.32 -15.83
N GLY A 12 11.87 -6.97 -16.29
CA GLY A 12 12.03 -6.11 -17.47
C GLY A 12 11.40 -4.75 -17.21
N ALA A 13 10.45 -4.34 -18.06
CA ALA A 13 9.77 -3.06 -17.92
C ALA A 13 8.56 -3.09 -16.96
N VAL A 14 8.31 -4.20 -16.27
CA VAL A 14 7.14 -4.37 -15.37
C VAL A 14 7.61 -4.44 -13.93
N LEU A 15 7.09 -3.58 -13.06
CA LEU A 15 7.28 -3.67 -11.61
C LEU A 15 6.15 -4.49 -10.99
N VAL A 16 6.49 -5.57 -10.28
CA VAL A 16 5.53 -6.40 -9.55
C VAL A 16 5.58 -6.03 -8.07
N LEU A 17 4.47 -5.53 -7.54
CA LEU A 17 4.27 -5.22 -6.13
C LEU A 17 3.41 -6.31 -5.49
N THR A 18 3.91 -6.93 -4.42
CA THR A 18 3.22 -8.02 -3.72
C THR A 18 2.93 -7.66 -2.28
N PHE A 19 1.65 -7.56 -1.90
CA PHE A 19 1.27 -7.40 -0.49
C PHE A 19 1.66 -8.65 0.31
N ASN A 20 2.31 -8.44 1.45
CA ASN A 20 3.03 -9.47 2.19
C ASN A 20 2.51 -9.66 3.61
N ARG A 21 1.18 -9.75 3.78
CA ARG A 21 0.53 -10.10 5.05
C ARG A 21 -0.41 -11.30 4.87
N PRO A 22 0.07 -12.46 4.39
CA PRO A 22 -0.78 -13.57 3.98
C PRO A 22 -1.60 -14.18 5.12
N ARG A 23 -1.14 -14.03 6.38
CA ARG A 23 -1.84 -14.51 7.59
C ARG A 23 -3.17 -13.80 7.83
N VAL A 24 -3.31 -12.57 7.35
CA VAL A 24 -4.51 -11.73 7.49
C VAL A 24 -5.06 -11.33 6.11
N LEU A 25 -4.85 -12.17 5.10
CA LEU A 25 -5.32 -11.96 3.72
C LEU A 25 -4.94 -10.59 3.15
N ASN A 26 -3.75 -10.11 3.49
CA ASN A 26 -3.22 -8.83 3.02
C ASN A 26 -4.13 -7.64 3.36
N ALA A 27 -4.78 -7.66 4.54
CA ALA A 27 -5.57 -6.55 5.03
C ALA A 27 -4.79 -5.22 4.97
N TRP A 28 -5.49 -4.14 4.61
CA TRP A 28 -4.90 -2.82 4.34
C TRP A 28 -4.71 -2.03 5.65
N THR A 29 -3.45 -1.73 6.01
CA THR A 29 -3.09 -0.86 7.14
C THR A 29 -2.43 0.43 6.66
N ASN A 30 -2.19 1.39 7.56
CA ASN A 30 -1.54 2.65 7.20
C ASN A 30 -0.07 2.40 6.82
N GLU A 31 0.61 1.48 7.51
CA GLU A 31 2.00 1.14 7.24
C GLU A 31 2.16 0.41 5.90
N LEU A 32 1.20 -0.45 5.52
CA LEU A 32 1.18 -1.09 4.21
C LEU A 32 0.95 -0.03 3.12
N GLU A 33 0.00 0.87 3.36
CA GLU A 33 -0.30 1.98 2.47
C GLU A 33 0.94 2.85 2.24
N ASP A 34 1.68 3.17 3.31
CA ASP A 34 2.86 3.99 3.22
C ASP A 34 3.94 3.36 2.34
N GLN A 35 4.25 2.08 2.56
CA GLN A 35 5.21 1.35 1.72
C GLN A 35 4.73 1.22 0.27
N TYR A 36 3.44 0.98 0.06
CA TYR A 36 2.87 0.85 -1.28
C TYR A 36 3.01 2.14 -2.08
N TYR A 37 2.64 3.29 -1.50
CA TYR A 37 2.74 4.57 -2.21
C TYR A 37 4.18 5.06 -2.37
N ASP A 38 5.10 4.75 -1.44
CA ASP A 38 6.53 5.02 -1.64
C ASP A 38 7.07 4.29 -2.88
N LEU A 39 6.68 3.03 -3.07
CA LEU A 39 7.09 2.25 -4.24
C LEU A 39 6.45 2.77 -5.53
N LEU A 40 5.20 3.25 -5.47
CA LEU A 40 4.57 3.90 -6.63
C LEU A 40 5.24 5.22 -7.01
N ALA A 41 5.57 6.06 -6.02
CA ALA A 41 6.27 7.32 -6.27
C ALA A 41 7.66 7.07 -6.89
N ALA A 42 8.40 6.10 -6.35
CA ALA A 42 9.69 5.70 -6.92
C ALA A 42 9.55 5.15 -8.35
N ALA A 43 8.47 4.43 -8.65
CA ALA A 43 8.22 3.91 -9.99
C ALA A 43 7.82 5.00 -11.01
N ASP A 44 7.14 6.07 -10.57
CA ASP A 44 6.78 7.22 -11.41
C ASP A 44 8.03 7.98 -11.89
N GLU A 45 9.05 8.06 -11.05
CA GLU A 45 10.34 8.69 -11.37
C GLU A 45 11.27 7.79 -12.21
N ASP A 46 10.97 6.49 -12.36
CA ASP A 46 11.81 5.53 -13.06
C ASP A 46 11.30 5.25 -14.49
N PRO A 47 11.96 5.79 -15.54
CA PRO A 47 11.53 5.59 -16.93
C PRO A 47 11.70 4.14 -17.43
N SER A 48 12.39 3.27 -16.68
CA SER A 48 12.49 1.84 -16.97
C SER A 48 11.22 1.07 -16.60
N VAL A 49 10.40 1.60 -15.67
CA VAL A 49 9.10 1.04 -15.32
C VAL A 49 8.05 1.56 -16.29
N ARG A 50 7.38 0.64 -16.97
CA ARG A 50 6.35 0.94 -17.99
C ARG A 50 4.98 0.40 -17.65
N ALA A 51 4.92 -0.54 -16.71
CA ALA A 51 3.68 -1.07 -16.15
C ALA A 51 3.92 -1.55 -14.71
N ILE A 52 2.87 -1.50 -13.90
CA ILE A 52 2.87 -2.02 -12.53
C ILE A 52 1.81 -3.11 -12.42
N VAL A 53 2.21 -4.25 -11.86
CA VAL A 53 1.31 -5.34 -11.46
C VAL A 53 1.23 -5.34 -9.95
N VAL A 54 0.01 -5.30 -9.40
CA VAL A 54 -0.22 -5.38 -7.95
C VAL A 54 -0.89 -6.70 -7.66
N THR A 55 -0.33 -7.47 -6.71
CA THR A 55 -0.86 -8.77 -6.29
C THR A 55 -0.70 -8.98 -4.78
N GLY A 56 -1.29 -10.05 -4.25
CA GLY A 56 -1.15 -10.44 -2.85
C GLY A 56 -0.42 -11.78 -2.71
N SER A 57 0.38 -11.93 -1.67
CA SER A 57 0.99 -13.21 -1.33
C SER A 57 -0.02 -14.15 -0.67
N GLY A 58 0.20 -15.45 -0.82
CA GLY A 58 -0.64 -16.48 -0.21
C GLY A 58 -1.96 -16.66 -0.95
N ARG A 59 -3.07 -16.74 -0.19
CA ARG A 59 -4.35 -17.27 -0.70
C ARG A 59 -5.28 -16.25 -1.37
N GLY A 60 -4.93 -14.97 -1.38
CA GLY A 60 -5.82 -13.93 -1.86
C GLY A 60 -5.09 -12.61 -2.07
N PHE A 61 -5.74 -11.69 -2.80
CA PHE A 61 -5.19 -10.38 -3.12
C PHE A 61 -5.12 -9.47 -1.88
N CYS A 62 -6.28 -9.00 -1.41
CA CYS A 62 -6.44 -8.14 -0.23
C CYS A 62 -7.87 -8.30 0.30
N SER A 63 -8.05 -8.47 1.61
CA SER A 63 -9.37 -8.59 2.24
C SER A 63 -10.06 -7.25 2.54
N GLY A 64 -9.46 -6.12 2.16
CA GLY A 64 -9.95 -4.77 2.49
C GLY A 64 -9.27 -4.17 3.72
N ALA A 65 -9.89 -3.12 4.28
CA ALA A 65 -9.34 -2.38 5.43
C ALA A 65 -9.16 -3.27 6.67
N ASP A 66 -8.04 -3.10 7.37
CA ASP A 66 -7.78 -3.76 8.64
C ASP A 66 -8.71 -3.18 9.73
N LEU A 67 -9.47 -4.04 10.40
CA LEU A 67 -10.40 -3.64 11.47
C LEU A 67 -9.67 -3.00 12.67
N GLY A 68 -8.37 -3.26 12.84
CA GLY A 68 -7.54 -2.58 13.83
C GLY A 68 -7.47 -1.07 13.59
N ASN A 69 -7.42 -0.64 12.32
CA ASN A 69 -7.43 0.78 11.95
C ASN A 69 -8.81 1.42 12.18
N LEU A 70 -9.89 0.65 12.00
CA LEU A 70 -11.25 1.15 12.17
C LEU A 70 -11.61 1.44 13.63
N LYS A 71 -11.00 0.75 14.60
CA LYS A 71 -11.23 1.01 16.04
C LYS A 71 -10.80 2.41 16.48
N ASN A 72 -9.82 3.01 15.80
CA ASN A 72 -9.35 4.36 16.11
C ASN A 72 -10.28 5.43 15.54
N VAL A 73 -11.12 5.12 14.54
CA VAL A 73 -11.97 6.11 13.85
C VAL A 73 -12.98 6.80 14.79
N GLY A 74 -13.33 6.18 15.92
CA GLY A 74 -14.22 6.79 16.92
C GLY A 74 -13.58 7.87 17.81
N ASP A 75 -12.25 7.87 17.96
CA ASP A 75 -11.50 8.75 18.88
C ASP A 75 -10.57 9.74 18.14
N VAL A 76 -10.55 9.72 16.80
CA VAL A 76 -9.67 10.55 15.97
C VAL A 76 -10.28 11.94 15.78
N SER A 77 -9.62 12.98 16.26
CA SER A 77 -9.98 14.38 16.00
C SER A 77 -9.55 14.82 14.59
N GLU A 78 -10.12 15.90 14.04
CA GLU A 78 -9.69 16.45 12.73
C GLU A 78 -8.17 16.73 12.67
N SER A 79 -7.56 17.11 13.80
CA SER A 79 -6.11 17.33 13.92
C SER A 79 -5.28 16.05 13.91
N ASP A 80 -5.88 14.88 14.17
CA ASP A 80 -5.22 13.58 14.11
C ASP A 80 -5.26 12.98 12.69
N LEU A 81 -5.99 13.62 11.76
CA LEU A 81 -6.07 13.25 10.35
C LEU A 81 -4.91 13.81 9.52
N VAL A 82 -3.81 14.27 10.13
CA VAL A 82 -2.59 14.63 9.39
C VAL A 82 -2.01 13.36 8.79
N ARG A 83 -2.43 13.08 7.56
CA ARG A 83 -1.91 11.96 6.77
C ARG A 83 -0.59 12.39 6.16
N PRO A 84 0.42 11.50 6.13
CA PRO A 84 1.72 11.81 5.55
C PRO A 84 1.64 12.08 4.03
N ARG A 85 0.57 11.64 3.35
CA ARG A 85 0.32 11.94 1.93
C ARG A 85 -1.08 12.51 1.72
N ASP A 86 -1.15 13.49 0.83
CA ASP A 86 -2.39 14.04 0.32
C ASP A 86 -3.16 12.94 -0.44
N ARG A 87 -4.48 12.83 -0.18
CA ARG A 87 -5.37 11.88 -0.87
C ARG A 87 -6.40 12.60 -1.74
N ASP A 88 -6.24 13.90 -1.97
CA ASP A 88 -7.01 14.63 -2.97
C ASP A 88 -6.55 14.20 -4.36
N PHE A 89 -7.15 13.11 -4.83
CA PHE A 89 -7.02 12.68 -6.21
C PHE A 89 -8.07 13.44 -7.02
N PRO A 90 -7.67 14.25 -8.03
CA PRO A 90 -8.63 14.90 -8.90
C PRO A 90 -9.49 13.82 -9.55
N THR A 91 -10.79 13.87 -9.31
CA THR A 91 -11.75 12.88 -9.85
C THR A 91 -12.18 13.23 -11.27
N THR A 92 -11.21 13.67 -12.08
CA THR A 92 -11.29 14.45 -13.34
C THR A 92 -11.40 15.96 -13.15
#